data_AF-A0A938X1E3-F1
#
_entry.id   AF-A0A938X1E3-F1
#
_cell.length_a   1.000
_cell.length_b   1.000
_cell.length_c   1.000
_cell.angle_alpha   90.00
_cell.angle_beta   90.00
_cell.angle_gamma   90.00
#
_symmetry.space_group_name_H-M   'P 1'
#
loop_
_entity.id
_entity.type
_entity.pdbx_description
1 polymer ?
#
loop_
_entity_poly.entity_id
_entity_poly.type
_entity_poly.pdbx_seq_one_letter_code
_entity_poly.pdbx_strand_id
1 'polypeptide(L)'
;MKIAVTYDNGNIFQHFGRTESFKVYEVENNQVISSEVIGSNGVGHGALAGLLAEQKVDVLICGGIGGGAQAALAEAGVELCSGAEGDTDQAVEAYLKGELVSTGANCDHHHGEGHSCGDHEEGHSCGDHEEGHSCSGGCGSSCGGGCGTQPTLTGRNVGKTCRTHYKGTFNDGTKFDSSYDRGEPLEFVCGAGQMIPGFDAAVADMEVGQIVDVHLMPEEAYGMPDPNAVFTVEIAQLPGSEEAQVGQQVYLTNQYGQPFPVKVAAKGETTITFDANPEMAGKELNFRIELVEVLEG
;
A
#
# COMPACT_ATOMS: atom_id res chain seq x y z
N MET A 1 -18.88 13.30 28.28
CA MET A 1 -18.35 12.03 27.73
C MET A 1 -17.65 12.32 26.43
N LYS A 2 -16.58 11.59 26.11
CA LYS A 2 -15.86 11.74 24.84
C LYS A 2 -16.06 10.51 23.98
N ILE A 3 -16.49 10.73 22.74
CA ILE A 3 -16.75 9.67 21.76
C ILE A 3 -15.76 9.87 20.62
N ALA A 4 -14.89 8.90 20.37
CA ALA A 4 -14.05 8.89 19.19
C ALA A 4 -14.72 8.09 18.08
N VAL A 5 -14.60 8.55 16.84
CA VAL A 5 -15.09 7.85 15.65
C VAL A 5 -13.96 7.77 14.63
N THR A 6 -13.83 6.64 13.94
CA THR A 6 -12.91 6.56 12.78
C THR A 6 -13.40 7.52 11.70
N TYR A 7 -12.52 8.40 11.22
CA TYR A 7 -12.90 9.44 10.26
C TYR A 7 -12.10 9.29 8.97
N ASP A 8 -12.81 9.10 7.86
CA ASP A 8 -12.26 9.18 6.52
C ASP A 8 -13.20 9.98 5.62
N ASN A 9 -12.77 11.18 5.22
CA ASN A 9 -13.49 12.04 4.27
C ASN A 9 -15.00 12.25 4.55
N GLY A 10 -15.41 12.28 5.83
CA GLY A 10 -16.80 12.45 6.26
C GLY A 10 -17.50 11.16 6.71
N ASN A 11 -16.97 9.99 6.33
CA ASN A 11 -17.54 8.68 6.61
C ASN A 11 -16.75 7.90 7.67
N ILE A 12 -17.41 6.90 8.25
CA ILE A 12 -16.83 5.97 9.22
C ILE A 12 -15.99 4.94 8.49
N PHE A 13 -14.71 4.91 8.81
CA PHE A 13 -13.80 3.97 8.19
C PHE A 13 -13.96 2.56 8.78
N GLN A 14 -14.06 1.57 7.89
CA GLN A 14 -14.32 0.17 8.24
C GLN A 14 -13.09 -0.59 8.74
N HIS A 15 -11.88 -0.06 8.59
CA HIS A 15 -10.65 -0.73 9.02
C HIS A 15 -9.85 0.14 9.99
N PHE A 16 -10.09 -0.02 11.30
CA PHE A 16 -9.39 0.72 12.35
C PHE A 16 -7.85 0.74 12.16
N GLY A 17 -7.27 -0.38 11.70
CA GLY A 17 -5.83 -0.51 11.49
C GLY A 17 -5.22 0.30 10.32
N ARG A 18 -6.04 0.79 9.39
CA ARG A 18 -5.59 1.63 8.26
C ARG A 18 -6.08 3.06 8.37
N THR A 19 -6.80 3.40 9.43
CA THR A 19 -7.34 4.76 9.59
C THR A 19 -6.24 5.68 10.07
N GLU A 20 -5.98 6.75 9.32
CA GLU A 20 -4.98 7.77 9.69
C GLU A 20 -5.59 8.94 10.47
N SER A 21 -6.91 8.98 10.65
CA SER A 21 -7.63 10.07 11.31
C SER A 21 -8.81 9.59 12.15
N PHE A 22 -9.00 10.20 13.31
CA PHE A 22 -10.11 9.97 14.22
C PHE A 22 -10.79 11.30 14.51
N LYS A 23 -12.12 11.32 14.54
CA LYS A 23 -12.89 12.48 14.97
C LYS A 23 -13.37 12.25 16.40
N VAL A 24 -12.86 13.05 17.33
CA VAL A 24 -13.24 13.02 18.74
C VAL A 24 -14.33 14.04 18.97
N TYR A 25 -15.44 13.58 19.51
CA TYR A 25 -16.62 14.35 19.86
C TYR A 25 -16.70 14.47 21.37
N GLU A 26 -16.80 15.70 21.85
CA GLU A 26 -17.17 15.96 23.24
C GLU A 26 -18.68 16.11 23.32
N VAL A 27 -19.31 15.29 24.17
CA VAL A 27 -20.75 15.27 24.38
C VAL A 27 -21.06 15.65 25.82
N GLU A 28 -21.97 16.61 25.97
CA GLU A 28 -22.53 17.04 27.25
C GLU A 28 -24.06 17.14 27.11
N ASN A 29 -24.81 16.61 28.08
CA ASN A 29 -26.29 16.58 28.04
C ASN A 29 -26.90 15.96 26.77
N ASN A 30 -26.31 14.88 26.25
CA ASN A 30 -26.75 14.18 25.04
C ASN A 30 -26.65 15.03 23.74
N GLN A 31 -25.81 16.07 23.73
CA GLN A 31 -25.53 16.90 22.57
C GLN A 31 -24.02 17.04 22.37
N VAL A 32 -23.58 17.02 21.12
CA VAL A 32 -22.19 17.28 20.75
C VAL A 32 -21.90 18.77 20.99
N ILE A 33 -20.96 19.06 21.89
CA ILE A 33 -20.52 20.43 22.22
C ILE A 33 -19.28 20.83 21.41
N SER A 34 -18.45 19.86 21.01
CA SER A 34 -17.24 20.08 20.21
C SER A 34 -16.90 18.82 19.42
N SER A 35 -16.29 19.00 18.25
CA SER A 35 -15.71 17.90 17.46
C SER A 35 -14.34 18.31 16.95
N GLU A 36 -13.32 17.51 17.21
CA GLU A 36 -11.95 17.73 16.75
C GLU A 36 -11.48 16.50 15.96
N VAL A 37 -10.75 16.73 14.86
CA VAL A 37 -10.14 15.65 14.08
C VAL A 37 -8.67 15.53 14.49
N ILE A 38 -8.31 14.37 15.03
CA ILE A 38 -6.95 14.01 15.41
C ILE A 38 -6.37 13.02 14.40
N GLY A 39 -5.15 13.26 13.94
CA GLY A 39 -4.42 12.29 13.13
C GLY A 39 -3.77 11.23 14.01
N SER A 40 -3.60 10.01 13.47
CA SER A 40 -2.81 8.96 14.12
C SER A 40 -1.32 9.30 14.22
N ASN A 41 -0.84 10.38 13.57
CA ASN A 41 0.56 10.81 13.52
C ASN A 41 1.54 9.67 13.12
N GLY A 42 1.07 8.68 12.34
CA GLY A 42 1.87 7.52 11.95
C GLY A 42 2.11 6.49 13.06
N VAL A 43 1.37 6.58 14.16
CA VAL A 43 1.46 5.66 15.29
C VAL A 43 0.82 4.32 14.92
N GLY A 44 1.62 3.25 14.95
CA GLY A 44 1.17 1.89 14.60
C GLY A 44 0.08 1.33 15.52
N HIS A 45 -0.55 0.25 15.05
CA HIS A 45 -1.76 -0.40 15.57
C HIS A 45 -1.83 -0.62 17.09
N GLY A 46 -0.69 -0.80 17.78
CA GLY A 46 -0.67 -1.02 19.23
C GLY A 46 -0.70 0.26 20.09
N ALA A 47 -0.23 1.39 19.56
CA ALA A 47 -0.09 2.63 20.34
C ALA A 47 -1.26 3.60 20.15
N LEU A 48 -2.15 3.34 19.20
CA LEU A 48 -3.40 4.07 19.01
C LEU A 48 -4.36 3.96 20.19
N ALA A 49 -4.46 2.77 20.79
CA ALA A 49 -5.27 2.56 21.99
C ALA A 49 -4.75 3.39 23.18
N GLY A 50 -3.42 3.50 23.32
CA GLY A 50 -2.79 4.35 24.32
C GLY A 50 -3.06 5.84 24.11
N LEU A 51 -3.06 6.31 22.85
CA LEU A 51 -3.37 7.70 22.51
C LEU A 51 -4.84 8.03 22.83
N LEU A 52 -5.77 7.13 22.49
CA LEU A 52 -7.19 7.29 22.81
C LEU A 52 -7.43 7.27 24.33
N ALA A 53 -6.70 6.44 25.06
CA ALA A 53 -6.71 6.41 26.53
C ALA A 53 -6.19 7.72 27.14
N GLU A 54 -5.10 8.27 26.59
CA GLU A 54 -4.51 9.54 27.03
C GLU A 54 -5.46 10.73 26.79
N GLN A 55 -6.21 10.69 25.68
CA GLN A 55 -7.25 11.67 25.35
C GLN A 55 -8.53 11.54 26.21
N LYS A 56 -8.59 10.54 27.11
CA LYS A 56 -9.75 10.22 27.95
C LYS A 56 -11.02 10.00 27.14
N VAL A 57 -10.91 9.23 26.06
CA VAL A 57 -12.07 8.79 25.28
C VAL A 57 -12.82 7.73 26.08
N ASP A 58 -14.13 7.94 26.28
CA ASP A 58 -14.99 6.97 26.97
C ASP A 58 -15.49 5.88 25.99
N VAL A 59 -15.77 6.26 24.75
CA VAL A 59 -16.41 5.40 23.74
C VAL A 59 -15.69 5.54 22.40
N LEU A 60 -15.41 4.42 21.73
CA LEU A 60 -14.90 4.38 20.36
C LEU A 60 -15.92 3.73 19.43
N ILE A 61 -16.31 4.43 18.37
CA ILE A 61 -17.16 3.93 17.30
C ILE A 61 -16.30 3.65 16.07
N CYS A 62 -16.37 2.42 15.55
CA CYS A 62 -15.67 2.03 14.33
C CYS A 62 -16.48 0.98 13.55
N GLY A 63 -16.21 0.85 12.25
CA GLY A 63 -16.81 -0.22 11.45
C GLY A 63 -16.23 -1.59 11.83
N GLY A 64 -14.96 -1.82 11.49
CA GLY A 64 -14.24 -3.04 11.79
C GLY A 64 -12.96 -2.79 12.59
N ILE A 65 -12.76 -3.60 13.62
CA ILE A 65 -11.57 -3.60 14.45
C ILE A 65 -10.94 -4.99 14.47
N GLY A 66 -9.60 -5.05 14.46
CA GLY A 66 -8.87 -6.30 14.65
C GLY A 66 -8.87 -6.71 16.12
N GLY A 67 -8.88 -8.02 16.41
CA GLY A 67 -8.92 -8.53 17.79
C GLY A 67 -7.82 -7.98 18.72
N GLY A 68 -6.62 -7.71 18.17
CA GLY A 68 -5.53 -7.10 18.94
C GLY A 68 -5.81 -5.67 19.40
N ALA A 69 -6.51 -4.86 18.59
CA ALA A 69 -6.87 -3.49 18.94
C ALA A 69 -8.08 -3.46 19.91
N GLN A 70 -9.00 -4.41 19.78
CA GLN A 70 -10.08 -4.59 20.76
C GLN A 70 -9.54 -4.90 22.16
N ALA A 71 -8.55 -5.78 22.26
CA ALA A 71 -7.90 -6.09 23.53
C ALA A 71 -7.23 -4.85 24.14
N ALA A 72 -6.46 -4.09 23.35
CA ALA A 72 -5.77 -2.89 23.83
C ALA A 72 -6.74 -1.79 24.29
N LEU A 73 -7.90 -1.64 23.63
CA LEU A 73 -8.94 -0.68 24.04
C LEU A 73 -9.68 -1.13 25.32
N ALA A 74 -9.93 -2.43 25.46
CA ALA A 74 -10.51 -2.99 26.67
C ALA A 74 -9.57 -2.81 27.88
N GLU A 75 -8.26 -3.00 27.68
CA GLU A 75 -7.25 -2.71 28.71
C GLU A 75 -7.15 -1.22 29.04
N ALA A 76 -7.35 -0.34 28.05
CA ALA A 76 -7.44 1.10 28.25
C ALA A 76 -8.75 1.57 28.92
N GLY A 77 -9.74 0.68 29.07
CA GLY A 77 -11.05 1.01 29.64
C GLY A 77 -11.96 1.82 28.71
N VAL A 78 -11.74 1.75 27.39
CA VAL A 78 -12.57 2.44 26.38
C VAL A 78 -13.69 1.50 25.91
N GLU A 79 -14.94 1.96 25.94
CA GLU A 79 -16.09 1.19 25.46
C GLU A 79 -16.10 1.17 23.92
N LEU A 80 -16.12 -0.03 23.33
CA LEU A 80 -16.05 -0.19 21.88
C LEU A 80 -17.43 -0.49 21.27
N CYS A 81 -17.81 0.33 20.30
CA CYS A 81 -18.93 0.11 19.40
C CYS A 81 -18.40 -0.25 18.00
N SER A 82 -18.34 -1.55 17.71
CA SER A 82 -18.04 -2.08 16.38
C SER A 82 -19.31 -2.22 15.53
N GLY A 83 -19.16 -2.17 14.21
CA GLY A 83 -20.25 -2.37 13.24
C GLY A 83 -20.94 -1.09 12.76
N ALA A 84 -20.36 0.09 13.02
CA ALA A 84 -20.90 1.34 12.52
C ALA A 84 -20.45 1.61 11.08
N GLU A 85 -21.40 1.88 10.18
CA GLU A 85 -21.16 2.22 8.78
C GLU A 85 -21.94 3.48 8.41
N GLY A 86 -21.38 4.33 7.54
CA GLY A 86 -22.03 5.58 7.08
C GLY A 86 -21.38 6.85 7.63
N ASP A 87 -22.15 7.93 7.75
CA ASP A 87 -21.66 9.24 8.21
C ASP A 87 -21.29 9.23 9.69
N THR A 88 -20.17 9.89 10.02
CA THR A 88 -19.67 10.00 11.41
C THR A 88 -20.67 10.64 12.36
N ASP A 89 -21.34 11.72 11.92
CA ASP A 89 -22.31 12.43 12.75
C ASP A 89 -23.59 11.60 12.99
N GLN A 90 -24.05 10.85 11.98
CA GLN A 90 -25.22 9.97 12.11
C GLN A 90 -24.97 8.83 13.11
N ALA A 91 -23.77 8.25 13.13
CA ALA A 91 -23.44 7.20 14.08
C ALA A 91 -23.33 7.72 15.52
N VAL A 92 -22.78 8.91 15.73
CA VAL A 92 -22.78 9.54 17.07
C VAL A 92 -24.21 9.82 17.52
N GLU A 93 -25.06 10.35 16.65
CA GLU A 93 -26.48 10.57 16.97
C GLU A 93 -27.22 9.26 17.29
N ALA A 94 -26.98 8.18 16.53
CA ALA A 94 -27.56 6.87 16.78
C ALA A 94 -27.07 6.25 18.10
N TYR A 95 -25.80 6.49 18.46
CA TYR A 95 -25.24 6.11 19.76
C TYR A 95 -25.92 6.88 20.90
N LEU A 96 -26.12 8.20 20.76
CA LEU A 96 -26.81 9.03 21.76
C LEU A 96 -28.30 8.69 21.92
N LYS A 97 -28.92 8.11 20.88
CA LYS A 97 -30.30 7.56 20.93
C LYS A 97 -30.36 6.16 21.54
N GLY A 98 -29.21 5.50 21.76
CA GLY A 98 -29.13 4.13 22.25
C GLY A 98 -29.52 3.07 21.22
N GLU A 99 -29.58 3.44 19.94
CA GLU A 99 -29.91 2.52 18.83
C GLU A 99 -28.69 1.75 18.32
N LEU A 100 -27.49 2.26 18.58
CA LEU A 100 -26.23 1.66 18.14
C LEU A 100 -25.75 0.63 19.17
N VAL A 101 -26.20 -0.61 18.99
CA VAL A 101 -25.76 -1.76 19.80
C VAL A 101 -24.47 -2.30 19.21
N SER A 102 -23.40 -2.34 20.01
CA SER A 102 -22.12 -2.95 19.62
C SER A 102 -22.37 -4.35 19.08
N THR A 103 -22.13 -4.58 17.79
CA THR A 103 -22.43 -5.89 17.17
C THR A 103 -21.41 -6.96 17.56
N GLY A 104 -20.51 -6.69 18.50
CA GLY A 104 -19.36 -7.53 18.78
C GLY A 104 -18.46 -7.65 17.54
N ALA A 105 -17.25 -8.18 17.72
CA ALA A 105 -16.36 -8.44 16.62
C ALA A 105 -17.05 -9.37 15.61
N ASN A 106 -17.41 -8.85 14.42
CA ASN A 106 -17.69 -9.69 13.27
C ASN A 106 -16.35 -10.26 12.79
N CYS A 107 -15.86 -11.25 13.54
CA CYS A 107 -14.88 -12.19 13.08
C CYS A 107 -15.66 -13.46 12.70
N ASP A 108 -16.28 -13.46 11.52
CA ASP A 108 -16.46 -14.71 10.77
C ASP A 108 -15.08 -15.21 10.31
N HIS A 109 -14.29 -15.68 11.28
CA HIS A 109 -13.13 -16.51 11.06
C HIS A 109 -13.30 -17.75 11.92
N HIS A 110 -13.67 -18.85 11.28
CA HIS A 110 -13.82 -20.18 11.86
C HIS A 110 -12.56 -20.56 12.68
N HIS A 111 -12.59 -20.35 13.99
CA HIS A 111 -11.66 -21.00 14.93
C HIS A 111 -12.35 -22.23 15.51
N GLY A 112 -12.21 -23.34 14.79
CA GLY A 112 -12.41 -24.68 15.33
C GLY A 112 -11.14 -25.13 16.04
N GLU A 113 -11.26 -25.33 17.35
CA GLU A 113 -10.42 -26.17 18.20
C GLU A 113 -9.03 -25.64 18.61
N GLY A 114 -9.09 -24.78 19.63
CA GLY A 114 -8.44 -25.02 20.93
C GLY A 114 -6.95 -25.32 20.95
N HIS A 115 -6.13 -24.30 21.25
CA HIS A 115 -4.92 -24.53 22.03
C HIS A 115 -4.74 -23.49 23.12
N SER A 116 -4.73 -24.03 24.33
CA SER A 116 -4.45 -23.41 25.62
C SER A 116 -3.12 -22.68 25.62
N CYS A 117 -3.11 -21.52 26.27
CA CYS A 117 -1.93 -20.74 26.60
C CYS A 117 -0.86 -21.58 27.32
N GLY A 118 0.39 -21.30 27.00
CA GLY A 118 1.56 -21.67 27.78
C GLY A 118 2.65 -20.65 27.56
N ASP A 119 2.98 -19.90 28.60
CA ASP A 119 4.22 -19.16 28.81
C ASP A 119 5.45 -19.92 28.28
N HIS A 120 6.46 -19.20 27.79
CA HIS A 120 7.81 -19.31 28.37
C HIS A 120 8.79 -18.27 27.81
N GLU A 121 9.48 -17.64 28.75
CA GLU A 121 10.70 -16.86 28.54
C GLU A 121 11.92 -17.75 28.24
N GLU A 122 12.90 -17.15 27.56
CA GLU A 122 14.33 -17.46 27.47
C GLU A 122 14.83 -18.88 27.09
N GLY A 123 15.67 -18.93 26.03
CA GLY A 123 16.94 -19.68 26.07
C GLY A 123 17.09 -20.95 25.22
N HIS A 124 18.12 -20.94 24.36
CA HIS A 124 18.91 -22.09 23.84
C HIS A 124 18.19 -23.06 22.88
N SER A 125 18.83 -23.86 22.03
CA SER A 125 20.16 -24.00 21.43
C SER A 125 20.03 -25.22 20.51
N CYS A 126 20.81 -25.27 19.43
CA CYS A 126 20.81 -26.29 18.39
C CYS A 126 20.95 -27.74 18.90
N GLY A 127 20.36 -28.69 18.17
CA GLY A 127 20.64 -30.13 18.31
C GLY A 127 20.11 -30.97 17.14
N ASP A 128 21.04 -31.53 16.36
CA ASP A 128 20.88 -32.58 15.36
C ASP A 128 20.02 -33.77 15.82
N HIS A 129 19.24 -34.33 14.89
CA HIS A 129 19.20 -35.78 14.71
C HIS A 129 18.70 -36.17 13.31
N GLU A 130 19.57 -36.83 12.55
CA GLU A 130 19.22 -37.59 11.36
C GLU A 130 18.41 -38.84 11.74
N GLU A 131 17.30 -39.07 11.05
CA GLU A 131 17.10 -40.15 10.07
C GLU A 131 15.58 -40.48 9.92
N GLY A 132 15.07 -40.31 8.70
CA GLY A 132 14.16 -41.30 8.11
C GLY A 132 12.65 -41.14 8.29
N HIS A 133 12.04 -40.07 7.77
CA HIS A 133 10.64 -40.13 7.29
C HIS A 133 10.48 -39.50 5.91
N SER A 134 10.20 -40.34 4.92
CA SER A 134 9.87 -39.96 3.55
C SER A 134 8.47 -39.34 3.49
N CYS A 135 8.42 -38.02 3.37
CA CYS A 135 7.23 -37.28 2.96
C CYS A 135 7.49 -36.72 1.55
N SER A 136 6.98 -37.40 0.53
CA SER A 136 6.78 -36.81 -0.79
C SER A 136 5.70 -35.74 -0.68
N GLY A 137 6.12 -34.47 -0.63
CA GLY A 137 5.24 -33.30 -0.54
C GLY A 137 6.04 -32.04 -0.21
N GLY A 138 6.82 -31.55 -1.18
CA GLY A 138 7.61 -30.34 -1.03
C GLY A 138 6.74 -29.09 -1.08
N CYS A 139 6.41 -28.54 0.09
CA CYS A 139 6.14 -27.11 0.24
C CYS A 139 7.33 -26.50 1.00
N GLY A 140 8.34 -26.06 0.24
CA GLY A 140 9.52 -25.39 0.76
C GLY A 140 9.31 -23.88 0.74
N SER A 141 9.10 -23.31 1.92
CA SER A 141 9.05 -21.88 2.17
C SER A 141 10.37 -21.19 1.81
N SER A 142 10.30 -20.09 1.06
CA SER A 142 11.26 -19.00 1.17
C SER A 142 10.49 -17.72 1.50
N CYS A 143 10.88 -17.18 2.65
CA CYS A 143 10.52 -15.92 3.26
C CYS A 143 10.54 -14.70 2.34
N GLY A 144 9.63 -13.76 2.61
CA GLY A 144 9.89 -12.32 2.40
C GLY A 144 8.75 -11.53 1.76
N GLY A 145 7.98 -10.81 2.57
CA GLY A 145 7.47 -9.49 2.19
C GLY A 145 6.04 -9.41 1.67
N GLY A 146 5.19 -8.73 2.45
CA GLY A 146 4.17 -7.81 1.95
C GLY A 146 3.11 -8.37 1.00
N CYS A 147 2.06 -8.98 1.54
CA CYS A 147 0.76 -9.04 0.85
C CYS A 147 0.13 -7.64 0.88
N GLY A 148 0.69 -6.75 0.07
CA GLY A 148 -0.05 -5.63 -0.46
C GLY A 148 -1.16 -6.20 -1.31
N THR A 149 -2.36 -5.67 -1.16
CA THR A 149 -3.46 -5.85 -2.10
C THR A 149 -2.99 -5.43 -3.50
N GLN A 150 -2.40 -6.37 -4.23
CA GLN A 150 -2.25 -6.23 -5.68
C GLN A 150 -3.62 -6.53 -6.28
N PRO A 151 -4.04 -5.77 -7.32
CA PRO A 151 -5.26 -6.07 -8.03
C PRO A 151 -5.26 -7.55 -8.39
N THR A 152 -6.37 -8.23 -8.13
CA THR A 152 -6.59 -9.64 -8.48
C THR A 152 -6.58 -9.76 -9.99
N LEU A 153 -5.38 -9.73 -10.56
CA LEU A 153 -5.13 -9.90 -11.97
C LEU A 153 -5.30 -11.40 -12.20
N THR A 154 -6.36 -11.77 -12.90
CA THR A 154 -6.71 -13.16 -13.18
C THR A 154 -6.38 -13.46 -14.62
N GLY A 155 -5.57 -14.48 -14.86
CA GLY A 155 -5.24 -14.93 -16.22
C GLY A 155 -4.39 -16.19 -16.18
N ARG A 156 -4.33 -16.89 -17.32
CA ARG A 156 -3.65 -18.19 -17.45
C ARG A 156 -2.14 -18.14 -17.21
N ASN A 157 -1.54 -16.96 -17.40
CA ASN A 157 -0.10 -16.75 -17.27
C ASN A 157 0.27 -16.08 -15.93
N VAL A 158 -0.71 -15.70 -15.11
CA VAL A 158 -0.47 -15.03 -13.82
C VAL A 158 0.29 -15.96 -12.89
N GLY A 159 1.36 -15.44 -12.29
CA GLY A 159 2.28 -16.18 -11.42
C GLY A 159 3.32 -17.02 -12.18
N LYS A 160 3.32 -17.03 -13.52
CA LYS A 160 4.30 -17.75 -14.34
C LYS A 160 5.37 -16.80 -14.88
N THR A 161 6.57 -17.35 -15.09
CA THR A 161 7.67 -16.60 -15.71
C THR A 161 7.43 -16.53 -17.22
N CYS A 162 7.19 -15.33 -17.72
CA CYS A 162 6.88 -15.07 -19.12
C CYS A 162 8.07 -14.39 -19.80
N ARG A 163 8.44 -14.87 -20.99
CA ARG A 163 9.40 -14.23 -21.88
C ARG A 163 8.64 -13.53 -22.99
N THR A 164 8.73 -12.21 -23.04
CA THR A 164 8.00 -11.40 -24.03
C THR A 164 8.94 -10.50 -24.81
N HIS A 165 8.69 -10.35 -26.10
CA HIS A 165 9.17 -9.20 -26.83
C HIS A 165 8.14 -8.09 -26.74
N TYR A 166 8.60 -6.87 -26.61
CA TYR A 166 7.71 -5.72 -26.64
C TYR A 166 8.32 -4.57 -27.44
N LYS A 167 7.43 -3.74 -27.96
CA LYS A 167 7.75 -2.46 -28.58
C LYS A 167 6.85 -1.38 -27.99
N GLY A 168 7.45 -0.46 -27.26
CA GLY A 168 6.80 0.71 -26.69
C GLY A 168 6.90 1.92 -27.61
N THR A 169 5.77 2.52 -27.93
CA THR A 169 5.63 3.75 -28.71
C THR A 169 4.72 4.75 -28.02
N PHE A 170 5.05 6.04 -28.10
CA PHE A 170 4.14 7.11 -27.68
C PHE A 170 2.97 7.26 -28.67
N ASN A 171 1.91 7.99 -28.29
CA ASN A 171 0.80 8.32 -29.19
C ASN A 171 1.21 9.07 -30.47
N ASP A 172 2.36 9.76 -30.45
CA ASP A 172 2.95 10.41 -31.63
C ASP A 172 3.65 9.42 -32.58
N GLY A 173 3.67 8.12 -32.26
CA GLY A 173 4.37 7.07 -33.01
C GLY A 173 5.87 6.98 -32.72
N THR A 174 6.40 7.87 -31.89
CA THR A 174 7.80 7.84 -31.46
C THR A 174 8.08 6.61 -30.58
N LYS A 175 9.03 5.76 -30.99
CA LYS A 175 9.50 4.60 -30.23
C LYS A 175 10.32 5.06 -29.02
N PHE A 176 9.93 4.68 -27.81
CA PHE A 176 10.69 5.02 -26.60
C PHE A 176 11.55 3.85 -26.11
N ASP A 177 11.04 2.62 -26.20
CA ASP A 177 11.77 1.44 -25.77
C ASP A 177 11.30 0.22 -26.57
N SER A 178 12.20 -0.74 -26.79
CA SER A 178 11.91 -1.92 -27.60
C SER A 178 12.86 -3.05 -27.23
N SER A 179 12.32 -4.17 -26.76
CA SER A 179 13.10 -5.38 -26.50
C SER A 179 13.74 -5.94 -27.77
N TYR A 180 13.12 -5.74 -28.95
CA TYR A 180 13.74 -6.11 -30.24
C TYR A 180 15.07 -5.41 -30.53
N ASP A 181 15.29 -4.21 -30.00
CA ASP A 181 16.53 -3.45 -30.20
C ASP A 181 17.67 -4.04 -29.35
N ARG A 182 17.30 -4.60 -28.18
CA ARG A 182 18.22 -5.27 -27.25
C ARG A 182 18.56 -6.70 -27.69
N GLY A 183 17.76 -7.29 -28.56
CA GLY A 183 17.98 -8.63 -29.10
C GLY A 183 17.64 -9.79 -28.16
N GLU A 184 17.16 -9.47 -26.95
CA GLU A 184 16.82 -10.45 -25.91
C GLU A 184 15.37 -10.22 -25.43
N PRO A 185 14.58 -11.30 -25.24
CA PRO A 185 13.23 -11.19 -24.71
C PRO A 185 13.27 -10.75 -23.25
N LEU A 186 12.29 -9.95 -22.84
CA LEU A 186 12.11 -9.55 -21.45
C LEU A 186 11.51 -10.71 -20.67
N GLU A 187 12.27 -11.20 -19.68
CA GLU A 187 11.80 -12.21 -18.72
C GLU A 187 11.27 -11.51 -17.46
N PHE A 188 10.01 -11.78 -17.12
CA PHE A 188 9.36 -11.24 -15.92
C PHE A 188 8.28 -12.20 -15.43
N VAL A 189 7.87 -12.06 -14.17
CA VAL A 189 6.77 -12.85 -13.59
C VAL A 189 5.46 -12.07 -13.77
N CYS A 190 4.53 -12.61 -14.56
CA CYS A 190 3.27 -11.96 -14.84
C CYS A 190 2.41 -11.85 -13.57
N GLY A 191 1.96 -10.64 -13.23
CA GLY A 191 1.14 -10.39 -12.05
C GLY A 191 1.94 -10.27 -10.74
N ALA A 192 3.28 -10.34 -10.79
CA ALA A 192 4.12 -10.09 -9.63
C ALA A 192 4.27 -8.58 -9.31
N GLY A 193 3.74 -7.69 -10.16
CA GLY A 193 3.88 -6.24 -9.99
C GLY A 193 5.29 -5.71 -10.28
N GLN A 194 6.10 -6.51 -10.99
CA GLN A 194 7.41 -6.06 -11.49
C GLN A 194 7.27 -5.19 -12.75
N MET A 195 6.16 -5.35 -13.47
CA MET A 195 5.82 -4.59 -14.68
C MET A 195 4.61 -3.70 -14.42
N ILE A 196 4.36 -2.78 -15.35
CA ILE A 196 3.20 -1.90 -15.30
C ILE A 196 1.89 -2.72 -15.34
N PRO A 197 0.84 -2.31 -14.59
CA PRO A 197 -0.40 -3.08 -14.47
C PRO A 197 -1.03 -3.47 -15.81
N GLY A 198 -1.05 -2.54 -16.77
CA GLY A 198 -1.59 -2.78 -18.10
C GLY A 198 -0.79 -3.79 -18.93
N PHE A 199 0.53 -3.90 -18.71
CA PHE A 199 1.37 -4.89 -19.36
C PHE A 199 1.13 -6.29 -18.79
N ASP A 200 1.04 -6.38 -17.46
CA ASP A 200 0.70 -7.62 -16.77
C ASP A 200 -0.69 -8.12 -17.19
N ALA A 201 -1.70 -7.23 -17.25
CA ALA A 201 -3.05 -7.55 -17.70
C ALA A 201 -3.07 -8.07 -19.14
N ALA A 202 -2.32 -7.43 -20.05
CA ALA A 202 -2.21 -7.88 -21.42
C ALA A 202 -1.64 -9.30 -21.51
N VAL A 203 -0.53 -9.57 -20.83
CA VAL A 203 0.16 -10.86 -20.91
C VAL A 203 -0.60 -11.97 -20.17
N ALA A 204 -1.36 -11.64 -19.13
CA ALA A 204 -2.16 -12.58 -18.36
C ALA A 204 -3.17 -13.37 -19.23
N ASP A 205 -3.74 -12.71 -20.24
CA ASP A 205 -4.72 -13.27 -21.18
C ASP A 205 -4.12 -13.72 -22.52
N MET A 206 -2.81 -13.63 -22.75
CA MET A 206 -2.18 -13.99 -24.05
C MET A 206 -1.83 -15.47 -24.21
N GLU A 207 -1.87 -15.96 -25.46
CA GLU A 207 -1.31 -17.28 -25.83
C GLU A 207 0.18 -17.18 -26.13
N VAL A 208 0.93 -18.25 -25.87
CA VAL A 208 2.33 -18.36 -26.30
C VAL A 208 2.37 -18.26 -27.84
N GLY A 209 3.17 -17.33 -28.34
CA GLY A 209 3.27 -16.98 -29.77
C GLY A 209 2.28 -15.90 -30.23
N GLN A 210 1.37 -15.43 -29.37
CA GLN A 210 0.43 -14.38 -29.72
C GLN A 210 1.09 -13.00 -29.65
N ILE A 211 0.67 -12.11 -30.55
CA ILE A 211 1.01 -10.69 -30.53
C ILE A 211 -0.25 -9.91 -30.20
N VAL A 212 -0.17 -9.01 -29.22
CA VAL A 212 -1.24 -8.09 -28.86
C VAL A 212 -0.71 -6.66 -28.89
N ASP A 213 -1.54 -5.75 -29.38
CA ASP A 213 -1.29 -4.32 -29.31
C ASP A 213 -2.22 -3.77 -28.22
N VAL A 214 -1.63 -3.25 -27.14
CA VAL A 214 -2.36 -2.63 -26.03
C VAL A 214 -2.05 -1.15 -25.95
N HIS A 215 -3.10 -0.37 -25.76
CA HIS A 215 -3.02 1.05 -25.50
C HIS A 215 -3.25 1.27 -24.01
N LEU A 216 -2.22 1.73 -23.31
CA LEU A 216 -2.24 1.94 -21.87
C LEU A 216 -2.37 3.42 -21.55
N MET A 217 -3.41 3.75 -20.78
CA MET A 217 -3.55 5.08 -20.20
C MET A 217 -2.47 5.30 -19.13
N PRO A 218 -2.14 6.56 -18.78
CA PRO A 218 -1.12 6.85 -17.77
C PRO A 218 -1.36 6.11 -16.46
N GLU A 219 -2.60 6.02 -16.02
CA GLU A 219 -3.03 5.30 -14.80
C GLU A 219 -2.74 3.79 -14.82
N GLU A 220 -2.70 3.16 -16.00
CA GLU A 220 -2.39 1.72 -16.18
C GLU A 220 -0.91 1.47 -16.49
N ALA A 221 -0.15 2.53 -16.69
CA ALA A 221 1.27 2.51 -17.05
C ALA A 221 2.15 3.06 -15.92
N TYR A 222 2.54 4.34 -16.01
CA TYR A 222 3.48 4.99 -15.09
C TYR A 222 2.81 5.98 -14.12
N GLY A 223 1.48 5.94 -14.03
CA GLY A 223 0.68 6.85 -13.22
C GLY A 223 0.56 8.26 -13.81
N MET A 224 -0.16 9.13 -13.09
CA MET A 224 -0.09 10.57 -13.31
C MET A 224 1.18 11.12 -12.66
N PRO A 225 1.73 12.24 -13.16
CA PRO A 225 2.84 12.91 -12.49
C PRO A 225 2.42 13.32 -11.09
N ASP A 226 3.15 12.84 -10.10
CA ASP A 226 2.96 13.18 -8.71
C ASP A 226 3.54 14.58 -8.43
N PRO A 227 2.71 15.57 -8.05
CA PRO A 227 3.20 16.88 -7.68
C PRO A 227 4.09 16.84 -6.43
N ASN A 228 3.95 15.79 -5.60
CA ASN A 228 4.80 15.57 -4.43
C ASN A 228 6.20 15.01 -4.77
N ALA A 229 6.36 14.44 -5.98
CA ALA A 229 7.67 14.02 -6.48
C ALA A 229 8.49 15.19 -7.03
N VAL A 230 7.90 16.39 -7.08
CA VAL A 230 8.59 17.64 -7.35
C VAL A 230 8.96 18.30 -6.03
N PHE A 231 10.25 18.38 -5.75
CA PHE A 231 10.74 18.99 -4.51
C PHE A 231 11.83 20.01 -4.81
N THR A 232 11.87 21.07 -3.99
CA THR A 232 12.86 22.14 -4.10
C THR A 232 13.85 22.01 -2.97
N VAL A 233 15.12 22.10 -3.30
CA VAL A 233 16.23 22.04 -2.35
C VAL A 233 17.14 23.24 -2.53
N GLU A 234 17.88 23.57 -1.48
CA GLU A 234 18.87 24.63 -1.53
C GLU A 234 20.15 24.14 -2.21
N ILE A 235 20.69 24.96 -3.11
CA ILE A 235 21.95 24.66 -3.83
C ILE A 235 23.09 24.42 -2.82
N ALA A 236 23.05 25.11 -1.68
CA ALA A 236 24.02 24.95 -0.59
C ALA A 236 24.03 23.55 0.05
N GLN A 237 22.92 22.82 0.02
CA GLN A 237 22.82 21.47 0.56
C GLN A 237 23.30 20.39 -0.44
N LEU A 238 23.53 20.78 -1.69
CA LEU A 238 23.94 19.89 -2.77
C LEU A 238 25.21 20.40 -3.45
N PRO A 239 26.40 20.01 -2.95
CA PRO A 239 27.65 20.32 -3.63
C PRO A 239 27.61 19.72 -5.05
N GLY A 240 27.79 20.57 -6.07
CA GLY A 240 27.71 20.21 -7.50
C GLY A 240 26.41 20.62 -8.20
N SER A 241 25.39 21.10 -7.47
CA SER A 241 24.14 21.62 -8.06
C SER A 241 24.32 22.99 -8.76
N GLU A 242 25.42 23.69 -8.48
CA GLU A 242 25.80 24.94 -9.16
C GLU A 242 26.06 24.73 -10.66
N GLU A 243 26.52 23.55 -11.07
CA GLU A 243 26.77 23.20 -12.48
C GLU A 243 25.56 22.57 -13.17
N ALA A 244 24.50 22.23 -12.41
CA ALA A 244 23.31 21.61 -12.95
C ALA A 244 22.54 22.58 -13.86
N GLN A 245 22.12 22.09 -15.02
CA GLN A 245 21.32 22.83 -16.01
C GLN A 245 19.85 22.41 -15.94
N VAL A 246 18.93 23.33 -16.25
CA VAL A 246 17.50 23.01 -16.35
C VAL A 246 17.29 21.97 -17.45
N GLY A 247 16.58 20.89 -17.12
CA GLY A 247 16.36 19.73 -17.98
C GLY A 247 17.43 18.64 -17.88
N GLN A 248 18.52 18.86 -17.14
CA GLN A 248 19.55 17.84 -16.90
C GLN A 248 19.05 16.78 -15.93
N GLN A 249 19.34 15.51 -16.22
CA GLN A 249 19.17 14.42 -15.26
C GLN A 249 20.39 14.35 -14.34
N VAL A 250 20.13 14.32 -13.03
CA VAL A 250 21.16 14.17 -11.98
C VAL A 250 20.75 13.05 -11.03
N TYR A 251 21.71 12.48 -10.32
CA TYR A 251 21.43 11.48 -9.28
C TYR A 251 21.51 12.14 -7.92
N LEU A 252 20.41 12.10 -7.17
CA LEU A 252 20.39 12.53 -5.78
C LEU A 252 20.42 11.32 -4.86
N THR A 253 20.93 11.51 -3.65
CA THR A 253 21.01 10.45 -2.65
C THR A 253 19.87 10.64 -1.66
N ASN A 254 19.04 9.61 -1.45
CA ASN A 254 17.97 9.67 -0.45
C ASN A 254 18.54 9.55 0.98
N GLN A 255 17.68 9.69 2.00
CA GLN A 255 18.06 9.54 3.42
C GLN A 255 18.67 8.16 3.77
N TYR A 256 18.47 7.16 2.92
CA TYR A 256 19.00 5.80 3.07
C TYR A 256 20.31 5.59 2.29
N GLY A 257 20.88 6.64 1.68
CA GLY A 257 22.14 6.53 0.93
C GLY A 257 21.98 5.98 -0.49
N GLN A 258 20.76 5.78 -0.98
CA GLN A 258 20.52 5.23 -2.31
C GLN A 258 20.44 6.35 -3.35
N PRO A 259 21.21 6.25 -4.45
CA PRO A 259 21.11 7.20 -5.55
C PRO A 259 19.81 6.95 -6.33
N PHE A 260 19.03 8.00 -6.53
CA PHE A 260 17.85 8.00 -7.37
C PHE A 260 17.96 9.09 -8.45
N PRO A 261 17.63 8.78 -9.71
CA PRO A 261 17.68 9.76 -10.79
C PRO A 261 16.54 10.77 -10.63
N VAL A 262 16.86 12.04 -10.80
CA VAL A 262 15.90 13.15 -10.84
C VAL A 262 16.23 14.08 -12.00
N LYS A 263 15.24 14.82 -12.47
CA LYS A 263 15.40 15.83 -13.51
C LYS A 263 15.35 17.23 -12.91
N VAL A 264 16.23 18.13 -13.33
CA VAL A 264 16.16 19.53 -12.91
C VAL A 264 14.97 20.20 -13.62
N ALA A 265 13.89 20.47 -12.90
CA ALA A 265 12.72 21.15 -13.46
C ALA A 265 12.93 22.68 -13.54
N ALA A 266 13.55 23.25 -12.51
CA ALA A 266 13.85 24.68 -12.46
C ALA A 266 15.09 24.94 -11.62
N LYS A 267 15.79 26.04 -11.92
CA LYS A 267 16.94 26.50 -11.13
C LYS A 267 16.79 27.99 -10.87
N GLY A 268 16.78 28.37 -9.60
CA GLY A 268 16.85 29.75 -9.13
C GLY A 268 18.28 30.13 -8.75
N GLU A 269 18.43 31.30 -8.11
CA GLU A 269 19.72 31.82 -7.66
C GLU A 269 20.25 31.10 -6.41
N THR A 270 19.35 30.64 -5.52
CA THR A 270 19.70 29.97 -4.25
C THR A 270 19.08 28.58 -4.08
N THR A 271 18.08 28.26 -4.90
CA THR A 271 17.30 27.02 -4.83
C THR A 271 17.22 26.35 -6.19
N ILE A 272 17.07 25.03 -6.19
CA ILE A 272 16.91 24.19 -7.37
C ILE A 272 15.73 23.25 -7.17
N THR A 273 14.88 23.13 -8.18
CA THR A 273 13.70 22.27 -8.17
C THR A 273 14.01 21.01 -8.97
N PHE A 274 13.87 19.88 -8.29
CA PHE A 274 14.03 18.56 -8.87
C PHE A 274 12.66 17.90 -9.04
N ASP A 275 12.52 17.23 -10.18
CA ASP A 275 11.38 16.41 -10.53
C ASP A 275 11.84 14.96 -10.54
N ALA A 276 11.39 14.20 -9.55
CA ALA A 276 11.62 12.76 -9.45
C ALA A 276 10.55 11.93 -10.18
N ASN A 277 9.63 12.57 -10.91
CA ASN A 277 8.65 11.83 -11.70
C ASN A 277 9.33 11.05 -12.83
N PRO A 278 8.88 9.82 -13.10
CA PRO A 278 9.25 9.12 -14.32
C PRO A 278 8.92 9.99 -15.54
N GLU A 279 9.81 10.10 -16.52
CA GLU A 279 9.58 10.91 -17.74
C GLU A 279 8.36 10.43 -18.58
N MET A 280 7.89 9.21 -18.25
CA MET A 280 6.74 8.55 -18.86
C MET A 280 5.45 8.69 -18.05
N ALA A 281 5.50 9.25 -16.83
CA ALA A 281 4.32 9.54 -16.04
C ALA A 281 3.45 10.60 -16.74
N GLY A 282 2.14 10.38 -16.77
CA GLY A 282 1.17 11.24 -17.46
C GLY A 282 1.11 11.09 -18.98
N LYS A 283 1.88 10.18 -19.59
CA LYS A 283 1.84 9.93 -21.03
C LYS A 283 1.11 8.63 -21.34
N GLU A 284 0.29 8.67 -22.37
CA GLU A 284 -0.32 7.47 -22.96
C GLU A 284 0.74 6.68 -23.73
N LEU A 285 0.82 5.39 -23.46
CA LEU A 285 1.81 4.50 -24.04
C LEU A 285 1.14 3.38 -24.82
N ASN A 286 1.62 3.15 -26.04
CA ASN A 286 1.20 2.02 -26.86
C ASN A 286 2.27 0.94 -26.77
N PHE A 287 1.88 -0.25 -26.33
CA PHE A 287 2.76 -1.40 -26.26
C PHE A 287 2.28 -2.48 -27.22
N ARG A 288 3.17 -2.90 -28.12
CA ARG A 288 2.99 -4.14 -28.89
C ARG A 288 3.76 -5.24 -28.18
N ILE A 289 3.08 -6.21 -27.62
CA ILE A 289 3.63 -7.29 -26.82
C ILE A 289 3.48 -8.60 -27.57
N GLU A 290 4.54 -9.40 -27.59
CA GLU A 290 4.62 -10.71 -28.20
C GLU A 290 5.09 -11.69 -27.13
N LEU A 291 4.25 -12.67 -26.78
CA LEU A 291 4.60 -13.69 -25.82
C LEU A 291 5.41 -14.77 -26.52
N VAL A 292 6.69 -14.93 -26.18
CA VAL A 292 7.59 -15.88 -26.84
C VAL A 292 7.52 -17.24 -26.16
N GLU A 293 7.60 -17.26 -24.83
CA GLU A 293 7.63 -18.48 -24.04
C GLU A 293 7.07 -18.22 -22.64
N VAL A 294 6.45 -19.24 -22.06
CA VAL A 294 6.05 -19.25 -20.65
C VAL A 294 6.74 -20.42 -19.99
N LEU A 295 7.58 -20.14 -19.01
CA LEU A 295 8.22 -21.14 -18.17
C LEU A 295 7.23 -21.48 -17.05
N GLU A 296 6.69 -22.69 -17.07
CA GLU A 296 5.94 -23.25 -15.94
C GLU A 296 6.95 -23.69 -14.87
N GLY A 297 6.79 -23.16 -13.65
CA GLY A 297 7.59 -23.55 -12.49
C GLY A 297 7.24 -24.94 -11.96
#